data_AF-A0A6H5H5M6-F1
#
_entry.id   AF-A0A6H5H5M6-F1
#
_cell.length_a   1.000
_cell.length_b   1.000
_cell.length_c   1.000
_cell.angle_alpha   90.00
_cell.angle_beta   90.00
_cell.angle_gamma   90.00
#
_symmetry.space_group_name_H-M   'P 1'
#
loop_
_entity.id
_entity.type
_entity.pdbx_description
1 polymer ?
#
loop_
_entity_poly.entity_id
_entity_poly.type
_entity_poly.pdbx_seq_one_letter_code
_entity_poly.pdbx_strand_id
1 'polypeptide(L)'
;MIQQFDTKSEKRKLKLELENLKQGENKPSEIFLAKLESLAREINQDISDEDLTQIILSNLRPDLVTKLVYDDDVTLSRLKQQIRNHEYNMQITSARQTIKQIRLHKRKKKHA
;
A
#
# COMPACT_ATOMS: atom_id res chain seq x y z
N MET A 1 36.13 -3.08 -22.76
CA MET A 1 35.18 -2.02 -23.11
C MET A 1 34.06 -2.08 -22.07
N ILE A 2 34.12 -1.25 -21.03
CA ILE A 2 33.07 -1.24 -19.99
C ILE A 2 31.93 -0.41 -20.57
N GLN A 3 30.78 -1.03 -20.82
CA GLN A 3 29.55 -0.34 -21.15
C GLN A 3 29.21 0.58 -19.98
N GLN A 4 29.54 1.88 -20.11
CA GLN A 4 28.95 2.92 -19.26
C GLN A 4 27.49 3.02 -19.68
N PHE A 5 26.64 2.20 -19.06
CA PHE A 5 25.20 2.39 -19.15
C PHE A 5 24.89 3.82 -18.70
N ASP A 6 24.13 4.54 -19.52
CA ASP A 6 23.81 5.95 -19.34
C ASP A 6 22.87 6.08 -18.14
N THR A 7 23.46 6.18 -16.95
CA THR A 7 22.79 6.28 -15.63
C THR A 7 21.67 7.32 -15.61
N LYS A 8 21.75 8.35 -16.46
CA LYS A 8 20.73 9.38 -16.62
C LYS A 8 19.46 8.86 -17.32
N SER A 9 19.62 8.02 -18.35
CA SER A 9 18.51 7.38 -19.06
C SER A 9 17.80 6.36 -18.17
N GLU A 10 18.54 5.58 -17.39
CA GLU A 10 18.00 4.62 -16.43
C GLU A 10 17.23 5.31 -15.31
N LYS A 11 17.82 6.34 -14.70
CA LYS A 11 17.15 7.15 -13.67
C LYS A 11 15.85 7.79 -14.20
N ARG A 12 15.81 8.19 -15.47
CA ARG A 12 14.59 8.71 -16.11
C ARG A 12 13.51 7.63 -16.24
N LYS A 13 13.88 6.40 -16.61
CA LYS A 13 12.94 5.27 -16.68
C LYS A 13 12.37 4.94 -15.31
N LEU A 14 13.21 4.90 -14.27
CA LEU A 14 12.77 4.64 -12.89
C LEU A 14 11.80 5.73 -12.41
N LYS A 15 12.07 7.00 -12.69
CA LYS A 15 11.14 8.11 -12.39
C LYS A 15 9.78 7.93 -13.06
N LEU A 16 9.77 7.59 -14.35
CA LEU A 16 8.53 7.30 -15.07
C LEU A 16 7.80 6.09 -14.48
N GLU A 17 8.52 5.04 -14.07
CA GLU A 17 7.90 3.90 -13.40
C GLU A 17 7.26 4.31 -12.06
N LEU A 18 7.96 5.12 -11.26
CA LEU A 18 7.45 5.63 -9.99
C LEU A 18 6.20 6.49 -10.17
N GLU A 19 6.20 7.39 -11.15
CA GLU A 19 5.05 8.27 -11.46
C GLU A 19 3.80 7.48 -11.90
N ASN A 20 4.00 6.39 -12.63
CA ASN A 20 2.91 5.53 -13.11
C ASN A 20 2.49 4.45 -12.09
N LEU A 21 3.26 4.28 -11.00
CA LEU A 21 2.99 3.25 -10.01
C LEU A 21 1.84 3.68 -9.10
N LYS A 22 0.64 3.13 -9.34
CA LYS A 22 -0.53 3.30 -8.47
C LYS A 22 -0.94 1.99 -7.81
N GLN A 23 -1.48 2.08 -6.60
CA GLN A 23 -2.02 0.90 -5.94
C GLN A 23 -3.33 0.47 -6.61
N GLY A 24 -3.36 -0.76 -7.13
CA GLY A 24 -4.61 -1.36 -7.63
C GLY A 24 -5.48 -1.90 -6.49
N GLU A 25 -6.79 -2.00 -6.73
CA GLU A 25 -7.80 -2.43 -5.74
C GLU A 25 -7.48 -3.79 -5.09
N ASN A 26 -6.93 -4.73 -5.86
CA ASN A 26 -6.66 -6.10 -5.41
C ASN A 26 -5.21 -6.35 -4.96
N LYS A 27 -4.36 -5.32 -4.90
CA LYS A 27 -2.97 -5.49 -4.49
C LYS A 27 -2.82 -5.26 -2.98
N PRO A 28 -2.22 -6.21 -2.24
CA PRO A 28 -1.86 -5.99 -0.83
C PRO A 28 -0.98 -4.76 -0.68
N SER A 29 -1.30 -3.89 0.28
CA SER A 29 -0.55 -2.65 0.46
C SER A 29 0.91 -2.90 0.79
N GLU A 30 1.23 -3.96 1.54
CA GLU A 30 2.61 -4.30 1.90
C GLU A 30 3.52 -4.48 0.67
N ILE A 31 3.08 -5.26 -0.32
CA ILE A 31 3.86 -5.51 -1.56
C ILE A 31 3.99 -4.21 -2.35
N PHE A 32 2.92 -3.43 -2.43
CA PHE A 32 2.91 -2.15 -3.12
C PHE A 32 3.89 -1.15 -2.50
N LEU A 33 3.84 -0.99 -1.17
CA LEU A 33 4.71 -0.08 -0.43
C LEU A 33 6.18 -0.48 -0.55
N ALA A 34 6.49 -1.78 -0.47
CA ALA A 34 7.85 -2.26 -0.64
C ALA A 34 8.41 -1.93 -2.04
N LYS A 35 7.61 -2.14 -3.09
CA LYS A 35 8.01 -1.79 -4.47
C LYS A 35 8.22 -0.28 -4.61
N LEU A 36 7.29 0.52 -4.10
CA LEU A 36 7.33 1.97 -4.21
C LEU A 36 8.53 2.56 -3.45
N GLU A 37 8.82 2.06 -2.24
CA GLU A 37 9.98 2.47 -1.47
C GLU A 37 11.30 2.07 -2.16
N SER A 38 11.38 0.85 -2.69
CA SER A 38 12.56 0.39 -3.43
C SER A 38 12.86 1.30 -4.62
N LEU A 39 11.85 1.62 -5.44
CA LEU A 39 12.00 2.51 -6.60
C LEU A 39 12.40 3.93 -6.18
N ALA A 40 11.78 4.48 -5.14
CA ALA A 40 12.09 5.81 -4.66
C ALA A 40 13.54 5.90 -4.15
N ARG A 41 14.01 4.89 -3.39
CA ARG A 41 15.40 4.81 -2.91
C ARG A 41 16.41 4.53 -4.02
N GLU A 42 16.02 3.80 -5.06
CA GLU A 42 16.87 3.56 -6.23
C GLU A 42 17.08 4.86 -7.04
N ILE A 43 16.05 5.70 -7.13
CA ILE A 43 16.14 7.03 -7.76
C ILE A 43 16.94 8.01 -6.89
N ASN A 44 16.71 7.98 -5.56
CA ASN A 44 17.37 8.83 -4.59
C ASN A 44 17.64 8.06 -3.29
N GLN A 45 18.89 7.65 -3.07
CA GLN A 45 19.29 6.87 -1.89
C GLN A 45 19.10 7.64 -0.58
N ASP A 46 19.24 8.97 -0.64
CA ASP A 46 19.15 9.88 0.51
C ASP A 46 17.74 10.49 0.65
N ILE A 47 16.71 9.84 0.08
CA ILE A 47 15.33 10.31 0.22
C ILE A 47 14.92 10.35 1.69
N SER A 48 14.32 11.46 2.10
CA SER A 48 13.81 11.63 3.46
C SER A 48 12.57 10.76 3.70
N ASP A 49 12.35 10.37 4.95
CA ASP A 49 11.13 9.65 5.32
C ASP A 49 9.86 10.49 5.09
N GLU A 50 9.98 11.81 5.13
CA GLU A 50 8.89 12.75 4.84
C GLU A 50 8.53 12.75 3.35
N ASP A 51 9.52 12.85 2.47
CA ASP A 51 9.31 12.74 1.02
C ASP A 51 8.73 11.36 0.67
N LEU A 52 9.27 10.30 1.27
CA LEU A 52 8.78 8.95 1.05
C LEU A 52 7.31 8.81 1.50
N THR A 53 6.96 9.43 2.62
CA THR A 53 5.59 9.50 3.14
C THR A 53 4.66 10.19 2.14
N GLN A 54 5.06 11.34 1.59
CA GLN A 54 4.28 12.05 0.57
C GLN A 54 4.10 11.23 -0.72
N ILE A 55 5.16 10.55 -1.18
CA ILE A 55 5.09 9.67 -2.36
C ILE A 55 4.13 8.52 -2.10
N ILE A 56 4.18 7.89 -0.92
CA ILE A 56 3.25 6.81 -0.56
C ILE A 56 1.81 7.33 -0.61
N LEU A 57 1.52 8.44 0.05
CA LEU A 57 0.18 9.03 0.10
C LEU A 57 -0.36 9.37 -1.29
N SER A 58 0.49 9.87 -2.18
CA SER A 58 0.11 10.26 -3.55
C SER A 58 -0.17 9.08 -4.49
N ASN A 59 0.26 7.87 -4.12
CA ASN A 59 0.19 6.68 -4.97
C ASN A 59 -0.66 5.55 -4.36
N LEU A 60 -1.02 5.66 -3.09
CA LEU A 60 -2.03 4.83 -2.44
C LEU A 60 -3.40 5.00 -3.10
N ARG A 61 -4.23 3.97 -3.02
CA ARG A 61 -5.60 4.04 -3.52
C ARG A 61 -6.45 5.00 -2.65
N PRO A 62 -7.36 5.79 -3.24
CA PRO A 62 -8.08 6.84 -2.51
C PRO A 62 -8.88 6.35 -1.31
N ASP A 63 -9.50 5.17 -1.40
CA ASP A 63 -10.26 4.56 -0.31
C ASP A 63 -9.39 4.34 0.93
N LEU A 64 -8.15 3.87 0.78
CA LEU A 64 -7.22 3.73 1.90
C LEU A 64 -6.83 5.08 2.49
N VAL A 65 -6.48 6.05 1.63
CA VAL A 65 -6.09 7.40 2.04
C VAL A 65 -7.14 8.04 2.95
N THR A 66 -8.43 7.92 2.60
CA THR A 66 -9.52 8.46 3.43
C THR A 66 -9.68 7.81 4.81
N LYS A 67 -9.02 6.68 5.06
CA LYS A 67 -9.10 5.93 6.32
C LYS A 67 -7.87 6.14 7.20
N LEU A 68 -6.86 6.82 6.69
CA LEU A 68 -5.67 7.19 7.44
C LEU A 68 -5.97 8.41 8.30
N VAL A 69 -5.40 8.44 9.50
CA VAL A 69 -5.49 9.57 10.42
C VAL A 69 -4.21 10.39 10.26
N TYR A 70 -4.39 11.62 9.80
CA TYR A 70 -3.33 12.61 9.66
C TYR A 70 -3.26 13.43 10.94
N ASP A 71 -2.21 13.18 11.72
CA ASP A 71 -1.76 14.12 12.76
C ASP A 71 -0.52 14.84 12.23
N ASP A 72 -0.14 15.96 12.84
CA ASP A 72 1.04 16.74 12.43
C ASP A 72 2.35 15.93 12.45
N ASP A 73 2.40 14.80 13.20
CA ASP A 73 3.55 13.90 13.32
C ASP A 73 3.33 12.53 12.65
N VAL A 74 2.79 12.48 11.42
CA VAL A 74 2.74 11.21 10.66
C VAL A 74 4.15 10.82 10.22
N THR A 75 4.76 9.90 10.97
CA THR A 75 5.98 9.22 10.55
C THR A 75 5.69 8.12 9.53
N LEU A 76 6.65 7.81 8.68
CA LEU A 76 6.59 6.70 7.73
C LEU A 76 6.20 5.38 8.40
N SER A 77 6.76 5.12 9.59
CA SER A 77 6.44 3.93 10.40
C SER A 77 4.98 3.91 10.83
N ARG A 78 4.46 5.05 11.32
CA ARG A 78 3.05 5.18 11.74
C ARG A 78 2.11 5.00 10.56
N LEU A 79 2.42 5.59 9.40
CA LEU A 79 1.67 5.41 8.16
C LEU A 79 1.57 3.93 7.77
N LYS A 80 2.71 3.24 7.70
CA LYS A 80 2.75 1.80 7.39
C LYS A 80 1.94 0.97 8.38
N GLN A 81 1.98 1.33 9.68
CA GLN A 81 1.19 0.65 10.70
C GLN A 81 -0.32 0.88 10.53
N GLN A 82 -0.75 2.10 10.24
CA GLN A 82 -2.17 2.41 10.01
C GLN A 82 -2.72 1.61 8.81
N ILE A 83 -1.95 1.55 7.72
CA ILE A 83 -2.32 0.78 6.52
C ILE A 83 -2.49 -0.71 6.87
N ARG A 84 -1.50 -1.31 7.55
CA ARG A 84 -1.59 -2.72 7.99
C ARG A 84 -2.80 -2.97 8.89
N ASN A 85 -3.03 -2.09 9.87
CA ASN A 85 -4.16 -2.21 10.79
C ASN A 85 -5.50 -2.15 10.05
N HIS A 86 -5.63 -1.25 9.08
CA HIS A 86 -6.84 -1.12 8.28
C HIS A 86 -7.12 -2.39 7.47
N GLU A 87 -6.13 -2.91 6.75
CA GLU A 87 -6.28 -4.14 5.97
C GLU A 87 -6.59 -5.36 6.85
N TYR A 88 -5.94 -5.47 8.01
CA TYR A 88 -6.23 -6.51 8.98
C TYR A 88 -7.67 -6.44 9.51
N ASN A 89 -8.14 -5.24 9.86
CA ASN A 89 -9.51 -5.03 10.33
C ASN A 89 -10.55 -5.37 9.25
N MET A 90 -10.26 -5.06 7.99
CA MET A 90 -11.10 -5.44 6.84
C MET A 90 -11.21 -6.96 6.71
N GLN A 91 -10.10 -7.68 6.82
CA GLN A 91 -10.08 -9.15 6.76
C GLN A 91 -10.87 -9.78 7.92
N ILE A 92 -10.69 -9.29 9.15
CA ILE A 92 -11.45 -9.76 10.32
C ILE A 92 -12.95 -9.53 10.11
N THR A 93 -13.33 -8.35 9.64
CA THR A 93 -14.75 -7.98 9.46
C THR A 93 -15.41 -8.89 8.42
N SER A 94 -14.74 -9.12 7.29
CA SER A 94 -15.19 -10.06 6.26
C SER A 94 -15.34 -11.49 6.81
N ALA A 95 -14.34 -11.99 7.55
CA ALA A 95 -14.39 -13.32 8.16
C ALA A 95 -15.58 -13.47 9.13
N ARG A 96 -15.83 -12.44 9.97
CA ARG A 96 -16.98 -12.41 10.89
C ARG A 96 -18.31 -12.46 10.16
N GLN A 97 -18.45 -11.72 9.06
CA GLN A 97 -19.66 -11.73 8.24
C GLN A 97 -19.89 -13.11 7.60
N THR A 98 -18.84 -13.72 7.04
CA THR A 98 -18.90 -15.07 6.46
C THR A 98 -19.36 -16.10 7.50
N ILE A 99 -18.78 -16.09 8.70
CA ILE A 99 -19.18 -16.99 9.79
C ILE A 99 -20.65 -16.77 10.18
N LYS A 100 -21.11 -15.51 10.26
CA LYS A 100 -22.52 -15.19 10.54
C LYS A 100 -23.45 -15.77 9.47
N GLN A 101 -23.11 -15.62 8.19
CA GLN A 101 -23.91 -16.17 7.09
C GLN A 101 -23.98 -17.71 7.13
N ILE A 102 -22.84 -18.37 7.39
CA ILE A 102 -22.80 -19.83 7.55
C ILE A 102 -23.72 -20.29 8.69
N ARG A 103 -23.68 -19.60 9.84
CA ARG A 103 -24.54 -19.91 11.00
C ARG A 103 -26.03 -19.73 10.67
N LEU A 104 -26.39 -18.65 9.99
CA LEU A 104 -27.76 -18.38 9.56
C LEU A 104 -28.27 -19.46 8.59
N HIS A 105 -27.44 -19.84 7.61
CA HIS A 105 -27.80 -20.86 6.63
C HIS A 105 -27.99 -22.24 7.28
N LYS A 106 -27.11 -22.62 8.23
CA LYS A 106 -27.26 -23.86 9.02
C LYS A 106 -28.54 -23.86 9.87
N ARG A 107 -28.93 -22.72 10.46
CA ARG A 107 -30.20 -22.61 11.22
C ARG A 107 -31.40 -22.77 10.30
N LYS A 108 -31.42 -22.12 9.14
CA LYS A 108 -32.51 -22.24 8.15
C LYS A 108 -32.69 -23.68 7.66
N LYS A 109 -31.59 -24.40 7.41
CA LYS A 109 -31.64 -25.83 7.00
C LYS A 109 -32.08 -26.81 8.10
N LYS A 110 -32.04 -26.42 9.38
CA LYS A 110 -32.46 -27.29 10.49
C LYS A 110 -33.98 -27.20 10.79
N HIS A 111 -34.64 -26.18 10.25
CA HIS A 111 -36.06 -25.90 10.44
C HIS A 111 -36.88 -25.98 9.13
N ALA A 112 -36.27 -26.50 8.06
CA ALA A 112 -36.91 -26.87 6.81
C ALA A 112 -36.90 -28.39 6.71
#